data_AF-A0A150PCJ7-F1
#
_entry.id   AF-A0A150PCJ7-F1
#
_cell.length_a   1.000
_cell.length_b   1.000
_cell.length_c   1.000
_cell.angle_alpha   90.00
_cell.angle_beta   90.00
_cell.angle_gamma   90.00
#
_symmetry.space_group_name_H-M   'P 1'
#
loop_
_entity.id
_entity.type
_entity.pdbx_description
1 polymer ?
#
loop_
_entity_poly.entity_id
_entity_poly.type
_entity_poly.pdbx_seq_one_letter_code
_entity_poly.pdbx_strand_id
1 'polypeptide(L)'
;MWVRRAAIRPVPSYAQVPARVLSEIEDQLAEDDDDSRKQLDDAFTRFEQTQPALADRISSVLSGPLDETALALGYFLTLAIWLAFDELFGQDLEEVTETALTGVEESLNLDEQIRLHDPAEAVDSDDVIAMEQPDVLAFVQEHLDAALEANAHEVDVDDVHAIYRVVLIEVLALSYAVRPPSNWVALTTEFTA
;
A
#
# COMPACT_ATOMS: atom_id res chain seq x y z
N MET A 1 -5.31 1.89 29.03
CA MET A 1 -5.47 2.64 27.77
C MET A 1 -4.06 2.88 27.25
N TRP A 2 -3.65 2.16 26.21
CA TRP A 2 -2.33 2.35 25.59
C TRP A 2 -2.42 3.59 24.71
N VAL A 3 -1.65 4.63 25.04
CA VAL A 3 -1.56 5.83 24.20
C VAL A 3 -0.52 5.51 23.12
N ARG A 4 -0.99 5.23 21.90
CA ARG A 4 -0.11 5.02 20.74
C ARG A 4 0.72 6.29 20.52
N ARG A 5 2.04 6.19 20.60
CA ARG A 5 2.96 7.20 20.06
C ARG A 5 3.28 6.83 18.62
N ALA A 6 2.28 6.96 17.74
CA ALA A 6 2.46 6.73 16.31
C ALA A 6 2.49 8.08 15.57
N ALA A 7 3.41 8.23 14.64
CA ALA A 7 3.43 9.32 13.67
C ALA A 7 2.46 9.04 12.51
N ILE A 8 2.19 7.76 12.23
CA ILE A 8 1.16 7.33 11.29
C ILE A 8 -0.22 7.72 11.83
N ARG A 9 -0.98 8.44 11.00
CA ARG A 9 -2.36 8.82 11.34
C ARG A 9 -3.27 7.58 11.24
N PRO A 10 -4.32 7.46 12.08
CA PRO A 10 -5.26 6.36 11.93
C PRO A 10 -5.91 6.37 10.54
N VAL A 11 -6.07 5.19 9.93
CA VAL A 11 -6.78 5.08 8.66
C VAL A 11 -8.28 5.18 8.96
N PRO A 12 -9.05 5.97 8.20
CA PRO A 12 -10.49 5.99 8.36
C PRO A 12 -11.09 4.61 8.08
N SER A 13 -12.01 4.14 8.92
CA SER A 13 -12.60 2.80 8.74
C SER A 13 -13.43 2.63 7.46
N TYR A 14 -13.87 3.73 6.84
CA TYR A 14 -14.50 3.68 5.51
C TYR A 14 -13.50 3.48 4.36
N ALA A 15 -12.20 3.64 4.62
CA ALA A 15 -11.14 3.49 3.62
C ALA A 15 -10.50 2.09 3.65
N GLN A 16 -11.04 1.16 4.45
CA GLN A 16 -10.53 -0.20 4.55
C GLN A 16 -10.90 -1.02 3.30
N VAL A 17 -9.92 -1.72 2.73
CA VAL A 17 -10.10 -2.63 1.60
C VAL A 17 -10.31 -4.04 2.13
N PRO A 18 -11.43 -4.73 1.81
CA PRO A 18 -11.70 -6.07 2.29
C PRO A 18 -11.01 -7.13 1.42
N ALA A 19 -10.62 -8.26 2.04
CA ALA A 19 -9.94 -9.38 1.38
C ALA A 19 -10.60 -9.85 0.08
N ARG A 20 -11.94 -9.87 0.03
CA ARG A 20 -12.70 -10.30 -1.15
C ARG A 20 -12.34 -9.50 -2.42
N VAL A 21 -12.07 -8.20 -2.29
CA VAL A 21 -11.72 -7.34 -3.44
C VAL A 21 -10.32 -7.69 -3.93
N LEU A 22 -9.39 -7.90 -2.99
CA LEU A 22 -8.02 -8.29 -3.31
C LEU A 22 -7.98 -9.64 -4.05
N SER A 23 -8.74 -10.64 -3.58
CA SER A 23 -8.85 -11.93 -4.27
C SER A 23 -9.48 -11.81 -5.66
N GLU A 24 -10.51 -10.97 -5.82
CA GLU A 24 -11.13 -10.72 -7.13
C GLU A 24 -10.14 -10.06 -8.11
N ILE A 25 -9.28 -9.15 -7.64
CA ILE A 25 -8.22 -8.54 -8.45
C ILE A 25 -7.13 -9.57 -8.77
N GLU A 26 -6.69 -10.36 -7.79
CA GLU A 26 -5.69 -11.41 -7.99
C GLU A 26 -6.13 -12.42 -9.06
N ASP A 27 -7.38 -12.90 -8.98
CA ASP A 27 -7.95 -13.81 -9.97
C ASP A 27 -7.94 -13.19 -11.38
N GLN A 28 -8.27 -11.90 -11.51
CA GLN A 28 -8.22 -11.18 -12.80
C GLN A 28 -6.79 -11.03 -13.33
N LEU A 29 -5.82 -10.73 -12.46
CA LEU A 29 -4.42 -10.57 -12.83
C LEU A 29 -3.76 -11.91 -13.22
N ALA A 30 -4.25 -13.02 -12.68
CA ALA A 30 -3.75 -14.36 -12.98
C ALA A 30 -4.21 -14.91 -14.36
N GLU A 31 -5.22 -14.30 -14.99
CA GLU A 31 -5.68 -14.71 -16.32
C GLU A 31 -4.66 -14.32 -17.41
N ASP A 32 -3.93 -15.30 -17.96
CA ASP A 32 -2.93 -15.10 -19.05
C ASP A 32 -3.57 -15.26 -20.44
N ASP A 33 -4.55 -14.42 -20.77
CA ASP A 33 -5.07 -14.30 -22.13
C ASP A 33 -4.76 -12.93 -22.77
N ASP A 34 -4.92 -12.85 -24.10
CA ASP A 34 -4.60 -11.64 -24.87
C ASP A 34 -5.47 -10.44 -24.46
N ASP A 35 -6.70 -10.68 -23.99
CA ASP A 35 -7.61 -9.64 -23.53
C ASP A 35 -7.17 -9.12 -22.14
N SER A 36 -6.70 -9.99 -21.24
CA SER A 36 -6.17 -9.63 -19.92
C SER A 36 -4.89 -8.80 -20.00
N ARG A 37 -3.97 -9.10 -20.93
CA ARG A 37 -2.77 -8.27 -21.15
C ARG A 37 -3.12 -6.84 -21.55
N LYS A 38 -4.13 -6.68 -22.40
CA LYS A 38 -4.61 -5.35 -22.80
C LYS A 38 -5.26 -4.62 -21.62
N GLN A 39 -6.01 -5.34 -20.78
CA GLN A 39 -6.60 -4.76 -19.57
C GLN A 39 -5.54 -4.27 -18.59
N LEU A 40 -4.42 -5.00 -18.45
CA LEU A 40 -3.27 -4.57 -17.65
C LEU A 40 -2.64 -3.29 -18.17
N ASP A 41 -2.39 -3.19 -19.48
CA ASP A 41 -1.83 -1.98 -20.10
C ASP A 41 -2.76 -0.76 -19.92
N ASP A 42 -4.07 -0.98 -20.09
CA ASP A 42 -5.11 0.03 -19.87
C ASP A 42 -5.16 0.45 -18.39
N ALA A 43 -4.99 -0.50 -17.46
CA ALA A 43 -4.94 -0.27 -16.02
C ALA A 43 -3.71 0.56 -15.62
N PHE A 44 -2.52 0.23 -16.11
CA PHE A 44 -1.32 1.04 -15.90
C PHE A 44 -1.49 2.47 -16.42
N THR A 45 -2.03 2.62 -17.63
CA THR A 45 -2.29 3.94 -18.21
C THR A 45 -3.26 4.74 -17.35
N ARG A 46 -4.32 4.10 -16.85
CA ARG A 46 -5.29 4.74 -15.95
C ARG A 46 -4.66 5.10 -14.61
N PHE A 47 -3.81 4.24 -14.05
CA PHE A 47 -3.08 4.52 -12.82
C PHE A 47 -2.20 5.76 -12.97
N GLU A 48 -1.38 5.84 -14.01
CA GLU A 48 -0.52 7.00 -14.28
C GLU A 48 -1.32 8.30 -14.47
N GLN A 49 -2.50 8.22 -15.10
CA GLN A 49 -3.36 9.38 -15.32
C GLN A 49 -4.10 9.85 -14.07
N THR A 50 -4.50 8.92 -13.20
CA THR A 50 -5.33 9.21 -12.02
C THR A 50 -4.50 9.48 -10.76
N GLN A 51 -3.29 8.91 -10.69
CA GLN A 51 -2.40 8.98 -9.54
C GLN A 51 -0.97 9.35 -9.95
N PRO A 52 -0.76 10.48 -10.66
CA PRO A 52 0.53 10.82 -11.28
C PRO A 52 1.68 10.89 -10.27
N ALA A 53 1.49 11.55 -9.12
CA ALA A 53 2.57 11.68 -8.13
C ALA A 53 2.97 10.34 -7.51
N LEU A 54 1.98 9.45 -7.28
CA LEU A 54 2.22 8.12 -6.75
C LEU A 54 2.86 7.20 -7.80
N ALA A 55 2.39 7.26 -9.05
CA ALA A 55 2.95 6.52 -10.17
C ALA A 55 4.42 6.92 -10.43
N ASP A 56 4.72 8.22 -10.45
CA ASP A 56 6.10 8.73 -10.58
C ASP A 56 7.00 8.21 -9.44
N ARG A 57 6.48 8.20 -8.22
CA ARG A 57 7.22 7.74 -7.05
C ARG A 57 7.52 6.23 -7.11
N ILE A 58 6.53 5.41 -7.46
CA ILE A 58 6.69 3.97 -7.65
C ILE A 58 7.64 3.68 -8.79
N SER A 59 7.45 4.33 -9.94
CA SER A 59 8.35 4.22 -11.10
C SER A 59 9.79 4.55 -10.73
N SER A 60 10.03 5.56 -9.89
CA SER A 60 11.37 5.89 -9.39
C SER A 60 11.99 4.78 -8.53
N VAL A 61 11.20 4.00 -7.77
CA VAL A 61 11.70 2.83 -7.02
C VAL A 61 11.98 1.68 -7.97
N LEU A 62 11.02 1.37 -8.85
CA LEU A 62 11.11 0.25 -9.79
C LEU A 62 12.21 0.44 -10.84
N SER A 63 12.60 1.69 -11.12
CA SER A 63 13.75 2.02 -11.97
C SER A 63 15.11 1.83 -11.28
N GLY A 64 15.12 1.46 -9.99
CA GLY A 64 16.33 1.14 -9.24
C GLY A 64 17.01 -0.14 -9.74
N PRO A 65 18.21 -0.47 -9.24
CA PRO A 65 18.91 -1.70 -9.57
C PRO A 65 18.27 -2.90 -8.83
N LEU A 66 17.01 -3.19 -9.14
CA LEU A 66 16.28 -4.32 -8.57
C LEU A 66 16.58 -5.61 -9.35
N ASP A 67 16.62 -6.73 -8.63
CA ASP A 67 16.53 -8.03 -9.27
C ASP A 67 15.19 -8.24 -10.00
N GLU A 68 15.14 -9.21 -10.92
CA GLU A 68 13.95 -9.48 -11.75
C GLU A 68 12.73 -9.88 -10.92
N THR A 69 12.95 -10.57 -9.79
CA THR A 69 11.87 -11.06 -8.92
C THR A 69 11.24 -9.90 -8.15
N ALA A 70 12.06 -9.06 -7.51
CA ALA A 70 11.64 -7.86 -6.81
C ALA A 70 10.95 -6.88 -7.75
N LEU A 71 11.46 -6.71 -8.98
CA LEU A 71 10.84 -5.87 -9.99
C LEU A 71 9.44 -6.37 -10.36
N ALA A 72 9.30 -7.66 -10.68
CA ALA A 72 8.02 -8.26 -11.05
C ALA A 72 7.01 -8.19 -9.90
N LEU A 73 7.44 -8.51 -8.68
CA LEU A 73 6.64 -8.39 -7.47
C LEU A 73 6.20 -6.94 -7.22
N GLY A 74 7.11 -5.98 -7.42
CA GLY A 74 6.83 -4.56 -7.27
C GLY A 74 5.73 -4.10 -8.22
N TYR A 75 5.85 -4.39 -9.52
CA TYR A 75 4.81 -4.06 -10.50
C TYR A 75 3.46 -4.69 -10.13
N PHE A 76 3.46 -5.98 -9.78
CA PHE A 76 2.25 -6.69 -9.41
C PHE A 76 1.57 -6.08 -8.20
N LEU A 77 2.30 -5.93 -7.08
CA LEU A 77 1.73 -5.45 -5.82
C LEU A 77 1.19 -4.03 -5.96
N THR A 78 1.96 -3.13 -6.59
CA THR A 78 1.51 -1.73 -6.71
C THR A 78 0.27 -1.61 -7.58
N LEU A 79 0.22 -2.35 -8.69
CA LEU A 79 -0.96 -2.32 -9.55
C LEU A 79 -2.16 -2.98 -8.86
N ALA A 80 -1.99 -4.13 -8.20
CA ALA A 80 -3.05 -4.85 -7.52
C ALA A 80 -3.68 -4.02 -6.40
N ILE A 81 -2.86 -3.33 -5.60
CA ILE A 81 -3.33 -2.46 -4.52
C ILE A 81 -4.10 -1.28 -5.09
N TRP A 82 -3.53 -0.55 -6.06
CA TRP A 82 -4.26 0.55 -6.68
C TRP A 82 -5.56 0.09 -7.32
N LEU A 83 -5.59 -1.04 -8.04
CA LEU A 83 -6.81 -1.61 -8.62
C LEU A 83 -7.85 -1.93 -7.55
N ALA A 84 -7.45 -2.48 -6.41
CA ALA A 84 -8.36 -2.76 -5.32
C ALA A 84 -8.99 -1.48 -4.74
N PHE A 85 -8.23 -0.40 -4.63
CA PHE A 85 -8.76 0.92 -4.24
C PHE A 85 -9.66 1.54 -5.32
N ASP A 86 -9.24 1.49 -6.58
CA ASP A 86 -9.98 2.05 -7.71
C ASP A 86 -11.32 1.32 -7.94
N GLU A 87 -11.33 0.00 -7.88
CA GLU A 87 -12.55 -0.81 -8.02
C GLU A 87 -13.52 -0.60 -6.85
N LEU A 88 -12.99 -0.47 -5.62
CA LEU A 88 -13.82 -0.32 -4.43
C LEU A 88 -14.37 1.09 -4.26
N PHE A 89 -13.57 2.12 -4.51
CA PHE A 89 -13.91 3.51 -4.20
C PHE A 89 -14.20 4.35 -5.44
N GLY A 90 -13.61 4.03 -6.59
CA GLY A 90 -13.82 4.72 -7.87
C GLY A 90 -13.73 6.24 -7.73
N GLN A 91 -14.86 6.93 -7.94
CA GLN A 91 -14.91 8.41 -7.87
C GLN A 91 -14.68 9.00 -6.47
N ASP A 92 -14.75 8.18 -5.43
CA ASP A 92 -14.47 8.58 -4.05
C ASP A 92 -12.97 8.46 -3.72
N LEU A 93 -12.15 7.86 -4.59
CA LEU A 93 -10.69 7.90 -4.48
C LEU A 93 -10.16 9.21 -5.10
N GLU A 94 -9.62 10.10 -4.26
CA GLU A 94 -8.98 11.32 -4.75
C GLU A 94 -7.57 11.06 -5.30
N GLU A 95 -7.10 12.00 -6.11
CA GLU A 95 -5.70 12.05 -6.52
C GLU A 95 -4.80 12.27 -5.30
N VAL A 96 -3.80 11.40 -5.13
CA VAL A 96 -2.72 11.59 -4.16
C VAL A 96 -1.80 12.68 -4.68
N THR A 97 -1.88 13.88 -4.10
CA THR A 97 -0.96 14.97 -4.43
C THR A 97 0.47 14.70 -3.95
N GLU A 98 1.47 15.32 -4.58
CA GLU A 98 2.88 15.24 -4.15
C GLU A 98 3.08 15.63 -2.67
N THR A 99 2.36 16.64 -2.20
CA THR A 99 2.44 17.08 -0.80
C THR A 99 1.84 16.03 0.15
N ALA A 100 0.72 15.42 -0.22
CA ALA A 100 0.12 14.34 0.57
C ALA A 100 1.06 13.13 0.62
N LEU A 101 1.63 12.74 -0.52
CA LEU A 101 2.58 11.65 -0.63
C LEU A 101 3.83 11.88 0.24
N THR A 102 4.46 13.06 0.11
CA THR A 102 5.61 13.45 0.95
C THR A 102 5.25 13.37 2.44
N GLY A 103 4.06 13.83 2.83
CA GLY A 103 3.60 13.76 4.21
C GLY A 103 3.43 12.32 4.73
N VAL A 104 3.04 11.37 3.87
CA VAL A 104 2.98 9.94 4.22
C VAL A 104 4.40 9.40 4.44
N GLU A 105 5.33 9.70 3.54
CA GLU A 105 6.72 9.24 3.65
C GLU A 105 7.40 9.76 4.92
N GLU A 106 7.22 11.04 5.23
CA GLU A 106 7.73 11.65 6.45
C GLU A 106 7.09 11.02 7.70
N SER A 107 5.80 10.72 7.67
CA SER A 107 5.09 10.09 8.79
C SER A 107 5.61 8.67 9.04
N LEU A 108 5.78 7.87 7.98
CA LEU A 108 6.31 6.52 8.09
C LEU A 108 7.76 6.53 8.61
N ASN A 109 8.60 7.40 8.05
CA ASN A 109 10.00 7.55 8.48
C ASN A 109 10.09 8.00 9.96
N LEU A 110 9.25 8.95 10.38
CA LEU A 110 9.21 9.38 11.77
C LEU A 110 8.75 8.24 12.70
N ASP A 111 7.76 7.44 12.29
CA ASP A 111 7.29 6.28 13.06
C ASP A 111 8.44 5.26 13.27
N GLU A 112 9.15 4.92 12.19
CA GLU A 112 10.30 4.02 12.23
C GLU A 112 11.43 4.56 13.14
N GLN A 113 11.72 5.86 13.08
CA GLN A 113 12.70 6.49 13.96
C GLN A 113 12.27 6.44 15.44
N ILE A 114 11.00 6.69 15.73
CA ILE A 114 10.46 6.60 17.10
C ILE A 114 10.67 5.18 17.64
N ARG A 115 10.34 4.15 16.85
CA ARG A 115 10.46 2.74 17.24
C ARG A 115 11.90 2.30 17.40
N LEU A 116 12.79 2.71 16.48
CA LEU A 116 14.22 2.43 16.59
C LEU A 116 14.82 2.95 17.91
N HIS A 117 14.28 4.06 18.43
CA HIS A 117 14.74 4.70 19.66
C HIS A 117 14.02 4.22 20.93
N ASP A 118 13.02 3.34 20.84
CA ASP A 118 12.32 2.76 21.99
C ASP A 118 12.37 1.22 21.95
N PRO A 119 13.41 0.59 22.54
CA PRO A 119 13.53 -0.87 22.58
C PRO A 119 12.42 -1.60 23.35
N ALA A 120 11.54 -0.87 24.06
CA ALA A 120 10.39 -1.45 24.75
C ALA A 120 9.11 -1.44 23.90
N GLU A 121 9.12 -0.77 22.75
CA GLU A 121 8.03 -0.83 21.78
C GLU A 121 8.02 -2.23 21.13
N ALA A 122 6.88 -2.91 21.22
CA ALA A 122 6.74 -4.30 20.82
C ALA A 122 6.10 -4.47 19.42
N VAL A 123 5.79 -3.35 18.77
CA VAL A 123 5.02 -3.26 17.53
C VAL A 123 5.89 -2.52 16.52
N ASP A 124 5.98 -3.00 15.30
CA ASP A 124 6.70 -2.33 14.21
C ASP A 124 5.77 -1.37 13.43
N SER A 125 6.33 -0.56 12.53
CA SER A 125 5.53 0.43 11.77
C SER A 125 4.53 -0.25 10.84
N ASP A 126 4.92 -1.36 10.24
CA ASP A 126 4.07 -2.22 9.41
C ASP A 126 2.97 -2.91 10.23
N ASP A 127 3.22 -3.33 11.47
CA ASP A 127 2.18 -3.82 12.37
C ASP A 127 1.10 -2.76 12.61
N VAL A 128 1.48 -1.49 12.74
CA VAL A 128 0.49 -0.40 12.84
C VAL A 128 -0.34 -0.34 11.56
N ILE A 129 0.28 -0.38 10.39
CA ILE A 129 -0.46 -0.36 9.12
C ILE A 129 -1.33 -1.60 8.98
N ALA A 130 -0.88 -2.77 9.42
CA ALA A 130 -1.65 -4.02 9.42
C ALA A 130 -2.87 -3.95 10.35
N MET A 131 -2.77 -3.24 11.48
CA MET A 131 -3.95 -3.00 12.33
C MET A 131 -4.99 -2.09 11.65
N GLU A 132 -4.57 -1.24 10.73
CA GLU A 132 -5.42 -0.26 10.05
C GLU A 132 -5.97 -0.79 8.70
N GLN A 133 -5.18 -1.59 7.98
CA GLN A 133 -5.48 -2.24 6.69
C GLN A 133 -5.11 -3.75 6.74
N PRO A 134 -5.79 -4.56 7.56
CA PRO A 134 -5.38 -5.94 7.84
C PRO A 134 -5.36 -6.83 6.60
N ASP A 135 -6.41 -6.75 5.77
CA ASP A 135 -6.54 -7.62 4.60
C ASP A 135 -5.52 -7.26 3.51
N VAL A 136 -5.23 -5.96 3.34
CA VAL A 136 -4.20 -5.50 2.39
C VAL A 136 -2.81 -5.96 2.83
N LEU A 137 -2.48 -5.82 4.12
CA LEU A 137 -1.16 -6.22 4.61
C LEU A 137 -0.99 -7.74 4.60
N ALA A 138 -2.04 -8.51 4.89
CA ALA A 138 -2.02 -9.96 4.73
C ALA A 138 -1.76 -10.37 3.28
N PHE A 139 -2.45 -9.73 2.31
CA PHE A 139 -2.24 -9.96 0.89
C PHE A 139 -0.80 -9.66 0.44
N VAL A 140 -0.25 -8.52 0.88
CA VAL A 140 1.13 -8.13 0.57
C VAL A 140 2.13 -9.12 1.16
N GLN A 141 1.95 -9.53 2.42
CA GLN A 141 2.83 -10.50 3.09
C GLN A 141 2.80 -11.87 2.40
N GLU A 142 1.63 -12.37 2.02
CA GLU A 142 1.49 -13.64 1.30
C GLU A 142 2.30 -13.65 0.00
N HIS A 143 2.25 -12.56 -0.77
CA HIS A 143 2.98 -12.44 -2.04
C HIS A 143 4.49 -12.25 -1.85
N LEU A 144 4.90 -11.52 -0.81
CA LEU A 144 6.31 -11.41 -0.44
C LEU A 144 6.88 -12.76 0.00
N ASP A 145 6.17 -13.47 0.85
CA ASP A 145 6.57 -14.79 1.33
C ASP A 145 6.67 -15.78 0.16
N ALA A 146 5.68 -15.80 -0.74
CA ALA A 146 5.71 -16.64 -1.93
C ALA A 146 6.91 -16.32 -2.85
N ALA A 147 7.21 -15.04 -3.06
CA ALA A 147 8.36 -14.61 -3.88
C ALA A 147 9.70 -15.01 -3.26
N LEU A 148 9.83 -14.85 -1.94
CA LEU A 148 11.02 -15.22 -1.17
C LEU A 148 11.21 -16.74 -1.12
N GLU A 149 10.14 -17.51 -0.92
CA GLU A 149 10.19 -18.98 -0.88
C GLU A 149 10.57 -19.58 -2.24
N ALA A 150 9.99 -19.05 -3.33
CA ALA A 150 10.26 -19.54 -4.68
C ALA A 150 11.70 -19.28 -5.14
N ASN A 151 12.34 -18.23 -4.60
CA ASN A 151 13.62 -17.72 -5.09
C ASN A 151 14.65 -17.52 -3.96
N ALA A 152 14.58 -18.34 -2.90
CA ALA A 152 15.30 -18.19 -1.62
C ALA A 152 16.84 -18.08 -1.66
N HIS A 153 17.46 -18.25 -2.82
CA HIS A 153 18.91 -18.16 -3.02
C HIS A 153 19.33 -17.09 -4.02
N GLU A 154 18.38 -16.44 -4.69
CA GLU A 154 18.63 -15.52 -5.80
C GLU A 154 18.08 -14.11 -5.54
N VAL A 155 17.14 -13.97 -4.60
CA VAL A 155 16.52 -12.68 -4.26
C VAL A 155 17.39 -11.86 -3.33
N ASP A 156 17.58 -10.59 -3.70
CA ASP A 156 18.16 -9.59 -2.82
C ASP A 156 17.10 -9.09 -1.83
N VAL A 157 17.34 -9.31 -0.54
CA VAL A 157 16.44 -8.91 0.53
C VAL A 157 16.31 -7.38 0.60
N ASP A 158 17.36 -6.64 0.25
CA ASP A 158 17.33 -5.17 0.26
C ASP A 158 16.40 -4.64 -0.86
N ASP A 159 16.37 -5.31 -2.01
CA ASP A 159 15.47 -4.99 -3.12
C ASP A 159 14.01 -5.26 -2.74
N VAL A 160 13.73 -6.41 -2.13
CA VAL A 160 12.40 -6.74 -1.60
C VAL A 160 11.97 -5.76 -0.52
N HIS A 161 12.88 -5.35 0.36
CA HIS A 161 12.59 -4.35 1.37
C HIS A 161 12.24 -2.98 0.77
N ALA A 162 12.92 -2.59 -0.32
CA ALA A 162 12.59 -1.36 -1.06
C ALA A 162 11.18 -1.42 -1.67
N ILE A 163 10.80 -2.57 -2.23
CA ILE A 163 9.43 -2.83 -2.73
C ILE A 163 8.42 -2.77 -1.59
N TYR A 164 8.68 -3.47 -0.49
CA TYR A 164 7.78 -3.49 0.64
C TYR A 164 7.52 -2.08 1.17
N ARG A 165 8.59 -1.28 1.32
CA ARG A 165 8.47 0.11 1.77
C ARG A 165 7.61 0.96 0.86
N VAL A 166 7.78 0.88 -0.47
CA VAL A 166 6.98 1.70 -1.39
C VAL A 166 5.51 1.26 -1.39
N VAL A 167 5.24 -0.03 -1.23
CA VAL A 167 3.90 -0.58 -1.05
C VAL A 167 3.23 -0.05 0.22
N LEU A 168 3.95 0.01 1.36
CA LEU A 168 3.40 0.60 2.59
C LEU A 168 3.02 2.08 2.41
N ILE A 169 3.85 2.84 1.69
CA ILE A 169 3.59 4.24 1.36
C ILE A 169 2.34 4.36 0.49
N GLU A 170 2.22 3.53 -0.55
CA GLU A 170 1.05 3.48 -1.43
C GLU A 170 -0.24 3.18 -0.64
N VAL A 171 -0.22 2.14 0.20
CA VAL A 171 -1.38 1.75 1.01
C VAL A 171 -1.86 2.91 1.87
N LEU A 172 -0.93 3.58 2.57
CA LEU A 172 -1.28 4.74 3.40
C LEU A 172 -1.76 5.93 2.57
N ALA A 173 -1.09 6.23 1.45
CA ALA A 173 -1.44 7.35 0.59
C ALA A 173 -2.85 7.20 0.00
N LEU A 174 -3.16 6.02 -0.57
CA LEU A 174 -4.47 5.71 -1.10
C LEU A 174 -5.54 5.71 0.00
N SER A 175 -5.23 5.11 1.16
CA SER A 175 -6.14 5.11 2.32
C SER A 175 -6.54 6.52 2.77
N TYR A 176 -5.61 7.47 2.78
CA TYR A 176 -5.90 8.85 3.15
C TYR A 176 -6.58 9.66 2.04
N ALA A 177 -6.50 9.21 0.79
CA ALA A 177 -7.14 9.85 -0.36
C ALA A 177 -8.61 9.43 -0.54
N VAL A 178 -9.10 8.42 0.19
CA VAL A 178 -10.52 8.02 0.14
C VAL A 178 -11.39 9.10 0.79
N ARG A 179 -12.40 9.58 0.06
CA ARG A 179 -13.42 10.48 0.59
C ARG A 179 -14.35 9.75 1.56
N PRO A 180 -14.78 10.43 2.64
CA PRO A 180 -15.82 9.89 3.49
C PRO A 180 -17.14 9.77 2.69
N PRO A 181 -17.88 8.66 2.84
CA PRO A 181 -19.22 8.52 2.29
C PRO A 181 -20.11 9.69 2.72
N SER A 182 -21.06 10.11 1.88
CA SER A 182 -21.87 11.31 2.15
C SER A 182 -22.69 11.26 3.45
N ASN A 183 -22.94 10.06 3.98
CA ASN A 183 -23.66 9.80 5.23
C ASN A 183 -22.74 9.34 6.38
N TRP A 184 -21.42 9.46 6.23
CA TRP A 184 -20.47 9.04 7.25
C TRP A 184 -20.53 9.97 8.46
N VAL A 185 -20.85 9.38 9.62
CA VAL A 185 -20.73 10.04 10.92
C VAL A 185 -19.43 9.57 11.52
N ALA A 186 -18.46 10.49 11.66
CA ALA A 186 -17.24 10.20 12.38
C ALA A 186 -17.61 9.69 13.78
N LEU A 187 -17.23 8.45 14.09
CA LEU A 187 -17.23 7.98 15.47
C LEU A 187 -16.35 8.95 16.23
N THR A 188 -16.95 9.70 17.14
CA THR A 188 -16.22 10.64 18.00
C THR A 188 -15.40 9.79 18.95
N THR A 189 -14.19 9.44 18.54
CA THR A 189 -13.20 8.91 19.47
C THR A 189 -12.86 10.10 20.36
N GLU A 190 -13.43 10.14 21.57
CA GLU A 190 -13.17 11.17 22.57
C GLU A 190 -11.68 11.14 22.95
N PHE A 191 -10.82 11.75 22.14
CA PHE A 191 -9.48 12.15 22.54
C PHE A 191 -9.61 13.46 23.31
N THR A 192 -9.86 13.36 24.61
CA THR A 192 -9.62 14.47 25.53
C THR A 192 -8.13 14.46 25.89
N ALA A 193 -7.47 15.57 25.58
CA ALA A 193 -6.07 15.84 25.91
C ALA A 193 -5.82 15.97 27.42
#